data_AF-A0A074ZVP3-F1
#
_entry.id   AF-A0A074ZVP3-F1
#
_cell.length_a   1.000
_cell.length_b   1.000
_cell.length_c   1.000
_cell.angle_alpha   90.00
_cell.angle_beta   90.00
_cell.angle_gamma   90.00
#
_symmetry.space_group_name_H-M   'P 1'
#
loop_
_entity.id
_entity.type
_entity.pdbx_description
1 polymer ?
#
loop_
_entity_poly.entity_id
_entity_poly.type
_entity_poly.pdbx_seq_one_letter_code
_entity_poly.pdbx_strand_id
1 'polypeptide(L)'
;MTRLTILVYQPLASYPHTYQLYQLRCSFAPHFRVLSWRALFKLAAAANSCSDMYAPPGFRLPSPLSEDSHPPPGLPQYLKHQVYDQPDVFSKVDEHAIQVAGCEHPAFRDLVWDLVYRYRLDELERARVIFRWMSSKDMQNIRFESSPPNSPEEVLMSFKHNRGTFARIFEIMCRYVQNSITHTGFSYSGIHCITVSGYAKGVDYLPGDRFSGLPPNHSWNVVHIRGSWQLIDVHWAARYLSSGRNAPENVVYEYDDFYFMMEPQQ
;
A
#
# COMPACT_ATOMS: atom_id res chain seq x y z
N MET A 1 25.66 4.91 -6.69
CA MET A 1 24.70 5.40 -5.68
C MET A 1 23.65 6.25 -6.37
N THR A 2 22.52 5.65 -6.74
CA THR A 2 21.39 6.39 -7.33
C THR A 2 20.59 6.98 -6.17
N ARG A 3 20.47 8.30 -6.11
CA ARG A 3 19.72 8.98 -5.04
C ARG A 3 18.25 9.10 -5.43
N LEU A 4 17.32 8.58 -4.64
CA LEU A 4 15.90 8.92 -4.79
C LEU A 4 15.66 10.21 -4.00
N THR A 5 15.10 11.22 -4.66
CA THR A 5 14.68 12.48 -4.05
C THR A 5 13.17 12.54 -4.21
N ILE A 6 12.43 12.33 -3.13
CA ILE A 6 10.98 12.52 -3.14
C ILE A 6 10.72 14.00 -2.90
N LEU A 7 10.15 14.68 -3.89
CA LEU A 7 9.70 16.06 -3.78
C LEU A 7 8.20 16.05 -3.46
N VAL A 8 7.86 16.30 -2.20
CA VAL A 8 6.47 16.44 -1.74
C VAL A 8 6.08 17.91 -1.79
N TYR A 9 5.02 18.23 -2.54
CA TYR A 9 4.46 19.58 -2.64
C TYR A 9 3.17 19.68 -1.80
N GLN A 10 3.11 20.59 -0.82
CA GLN A 10 1.86 21.00 -0.16
C GLN A 10 1.62 22.51 -0.38
N PRO A 11 0.42 22.94 -0.81
CA PRO A 11 0.07 24.35 -0.81
C PRO A 11 -0.21 24.83 0.62
N LEU A 12 0.46 25.89 1.07
CA LEU A 12 0.11 26.60 2.31
C LEU A 12 -1.12 27.48 2.04
N ALA A 13 -2.18 27.31 2.83
CA ALA A 13 -3.46 28.02 2.69
C ALA A 13 -3.37 29.56 2.78
N SER A 14 -2.22 30.13 3.14
CA SER A 14 -2.06 31.55 3.44
C SER A 14 -1.20 32.33 2.44
N TYR A 15 -0.43 31.67 1.57
CA TYR A 15 0.42 32.33 0.57
C TYR A 15 0.61 31.45 -0.68
N PRO A 16 -0.01 31.79 -1.83
CA PRO A 16 0.06 30.97 -3.05
C PRO A 16 1.44 30.98 -3.75
N HIS A 17 2.45 31.66 -3.19
CA HIS A 17 3.78 31.82 -3.80
C HIS A 17 4.95 31.51 -2.84
N THR A 18 4.68 30.89 -1.68
CA THR A 18 5.73 30.55 -0.70
C THR A 18 5.81 29.03 -0.57
N TYR A 19 6.97 28.47 -0.94
CA TYR A 19 7.18 27.02 -1.05
C TYR A 19 8.13 26.56 0.06
N GLN A 20 7.76 25.50 0.79
CA GLN A 20 8.70 24.76 1.64
C GLN A 20 9.15 23.49 0.92
N LEU A 21 10.45 23.37 0.69
CA LEU A 21 11.08 22.20 0.07
C LEU A 21 11.46 21.20 1.17
N TYR A 22 10.79 20.06 1.22
CA TYR A 22 11.25 18.93 2.03
C TYR A 22 12.11 18.01 1.15
N GLN A 23 13.42 17.96 1.41
CA GLN A 23 14.32 16.99 0.77
C GLN A 23 14.34 15.70 1.59
N LEU A 24 13.75 14.64 1.05
CA LEU A 24 13.98 13.28 1.50
C LEU A 24 15.13 12.69 0.66
N ARG A 25 16.19 12.22 1.33
CA ARG A 25 17.40 11.71 0.66
C ARG A 25 17.46 10.21 0.86
N CYS A 26 17.44 9.48 -0.25
CA CYS A 26 17.55 8.03 -0.23
C CYS A 26 18.76 7.49 -1.01
N SER A 27 19.38 6.40 -0.57
CA SER A 27 20.66 5.83 -0.98
C SER A 27 20.59 4.30 -1.06
N PHE A 28 20.77 3.74 -2.26
CA PHE A 28 20.83 2.29 -2.47
C PHE A 28 22.14 1.65 -1.98
N ALA A 29 22.05 0.54 -1.25
CA ALA A 29 23.17 -0.37 -1.00
C ALA A 29 23.21 -1.49 -2.06
N PRO A 30 24.35 -1.73 -2.74
CA PRO A 30 24.52 -2.91 -3.57
C PRO A 30 25.06 -4.04 -2.69
N HIS A 31 24.33 -5.15 -2.57
CA HIS A 31 24.82 -6.52 -2.34
C HIS A 31 23.73 -7.33 -1.63
N PHE A 32 23.00 -8.19 -2.35
CA PHE A 32 22.52 -9.43 -1.75
C PHE A 32 22.49 -10.56 -2.78
N ARG A 33 22.93 -11.74 -2.31
CA ARG A 33 23.14 -12.96 -3.09
C ARG A 33 21.79 -13.53 -3.51
N VAL A 34 21.73 -14.01 -4.75
CA VAL A 34 20.66 -14.85 -5.26
C VAL A 34 20.65 -16.16 -4.46
N LEU A 35 19.81 -16.23 -3.42
CA LEU A 35 19.37 -17.51 -2.89
C LEU A 35 18.18 -17.95 -3.73
N SER A 36 18.33 -19.11 -4.36
CA SER A 36 17.28 -19.72 -5.18
C SER A 36 16.14 -20.21 -4.28
N TRP A 37 15.08 -19.42 -4.14
CA TRP A 37 13.80 -19.79 -3.50
C TRP A 37 12.90 -20.65 -4.41
N ARG A 38 13.49 -21.42 -5.33
CA ARG A 38 12.78 -22.34 -6.25
C ARG A 38 11.99 -23.45 -5.55
N ALA A 39 12.02 -23.54 -4.22
CA ALA A 39 11.37 -24.60 -3.45
C ALA A 39 10.12 -24.17 -2.66
N LEU A 40 9.76 -22.87 -2.61
CA LEU A 40 8.57 -22.43 -1.83
C LEU A 40 7.37 -22.00 -2.68
N PHE A 41 7.56 -21.69 -3.97
CA PHE A 41 6.44 -21.31 -4.86
C PHE A 41 5.78 -22.48 -5.61
N LYS A 42 6.23 -23.74 -5.40
CA LYS A 42 5.58 -24.92 -6.00
C LYS A 42 4.64 -25.69 -5.07
N LEU A 43 4.39 -25.20 -3.85
CA LEU A 43 3.47 -25.84 -2.90
C LEU A 43 2.67 -24.80 -2.10
N ALA A 44 1.92 -23.94 -2.81
CA ALA A 44 0.72 -23.29 -2.25
C ALA A 44 -0.21 -22.78 -3.37
N ALA A 45 -0.39 -23.58 -4.43
CA ALA A 45 -1.74 -23.70 -4.98
C ALA A 45 -2.55 -24.50 -3.95
N ALA A 46 -2.79 -23.90 -2.78
CA ALA A 46 -3.66 -24.48 -1.79
C ALA A 46 -5.08 -24.27 -2.33
N ALA A 47 -5.56 -25.26 -3.07
CA ALA A 47 -6.98 -25.54 -3.24
C ALA A 47 -7.64 -25.94 -1.90
N ASN A 48 -7.19 -25.37 -0.78
CA ASN A 48 -7.73 -25.55 0.57
C ASN A 48 -8.36 -24.22 1.01
N SER A 49 -9.61 -24.11 0.56
CA SER A 49 -10.73 -23.30 1.00
C SER A 49 -10.53 -21.80 1.14
N CYS A 50 -10.92 -21.07 0.09
CA CYS A 50 -11.68 -19.82 0.23
C CYS A 50 -13.03 -20.11 0.92
N SER A 51 -12.99 -20.64 2.15
CA SER A 51 -14.14 -20.87 3.01
C SER A 51 -14.56 -19.53 3.63
N ASP A 52 -15.82 -19.18 3.45
CA ASP A 52 -16.41 -17.88 3.82
C ASP A 52 -15.77 -16.68 3.10
N MET A 53 -15.96 -16.61 1.77
CA MET A 53 -15.73 -15.38 0.99
C MET A 53 -16.84 -14.34 1.21
N TYR A 54 -17.87 -14.65 2.00
CA TYR A 54 -19.00 -13.79 2.27
C TYR A 54 -18.90 -13.25 3.69
N ALA A 55 -19.03 -11.94 3.85
CA ALA A 55 -19.12 -11.37 5.18
C ALA A 55 -20.46 -11.76 5.83
N PRO A 56 -20.48 -12.04 7.15
CA PRO A 56 -21.66 -12.45 7.90
C PRO A 56 -22.86 -11.52 7.63
N PRO A 57 -24.12 -12.00 7.55
CA PRO A 57 -25.27 -11.18 7.15
C PRO A 57 -25.45 -9.85 7.90
N GLY A 58 -25.01 -9.77 9.16
CA GLY A 58 -25.07 -8.55 9.98
C GLY A 58 -23.90 -7.58 9.82
N PHE A 59 -22.80 -7.99 9.18
CA PHE A 59 -21.64 -7.14 9.00
C PHE A 59 -21.95 -5.99 8.03
N ARG A 60 -21.61 -4.77 8.44
CA ARG A 60 -21.70 -3.57 7.61
C ARG A 60 -20.34 -2.89 7.60
N LEU A 61 -19.95 -2.40 6.43
CA LEU A 61 -18.80 -1.53 6.35
C LEU A 61 -19.05 -0.28 7.19
N PRO A 62 -18.05 0.21 7.93
CA PRO A 62 -18.17 1.51 8.55
C PRO A 62 -18.28 2.62 7.51
N SER A 63 -18.82 3.77 7.94
CA SER A 63 -18.80 4.97 7.11
C SER A 63 -17.36 5.33 6.74
N PRO A 64 -17.10 5.69 5.48
CA PRO A 64 -15.75 6.03 5.04
C PRO A 64 -15.26 7.27 5.79
N LEU A 65 -13.97 7.29 6.14
CA LEU A 65 -13.35 8.46 6.74
C LEU A 65 -13.48 9.68 5.81
N SER A 66 -13.78 10.83 6.42
CA SER A 66 -13.82 12.12 5.74
C SER A 66 -12.39 12.60 5.49
N GLU A 67 -12.14 13.21 4.34
CA GLU A 67 -10.85 13.83 4.02
C GLU A 67 -10.55 14.98 5.00
N ASP A 68 -11.57 15.68 5.49
CA ASP A 68 -11.41 16.75 6.48
C ASP A 68 -11.08 16.24 7.89
N SER A 69 -11.11 14.92 8.11
CA SER A 69 -10.85 14.31 9.42
C SER A 69 -9.39 13.90 9.64
N HIS A 70 -8.52 14.13 8.66
CA HIS A 70 -7.10 13.76 8.78
C HIS A 70 -6.41 14.54 9.91
N PRO A 71 -5.50 13.88 10.66
CA PRO A 71 -4.58 14.57 11.56
C PRO A 71 -3.81 15.67 10.82
N PRO A 72 -3.32 16.70 11.52
CA PRO A 72 -2.41 17.68 10.92
C PRO A 72 -1.20 16.97 10.29
N PRO A 73 -0.75 17.42 9.11
CA PRO A 73 0.47 16.87 8.51
C PRO A 73 1.66 17.14 9.42
N GLY A 74 2.60 16.19 9.47
CA GLY A 74 3.78 16.29 10.31
C GLY A 74 4.86 15.31 9.86
N LEU A 75 6.09 15.54 10.32
CA LEU A 75 7.19 14.59 10.12
C LEU A 75 6.93 13.28 10.89
N PRO A 76 7.49 12.15 10.43
CA PRO A 76 7.45 10.92 11.19
C PRO A 76 8.04 11.13 12.59
N GLN A 77 7.28 10.74 13.62
CA GLN A 77 7.67 10.81 15.03
C GLN A 77 8.53 9.62 15.45
N TYR A 78 8.52 8.55 14.66
CA TYR A 78 9.36 7.38 14.81
C TYR A 78 9.72 6.80 13.44
N LEU A 79 10.82 6.03 13.43
CA LEU A 79 11.35 5.35 12.25
C LEU A 79 10.94 3.87 12.25
N LYS A 80 10.97 3.24 11.08
CA LYS A 80 10.57 1.84 10.89
C LYS A 80 11.33 0.88 11.80
N HIS A 81 12.65 1.02 11.88
CA HIS A 81 13.49 0.17 12.74
C HIS A 81 13.18 0.31 14.24
N GLN A 82 12.49 1.37 14.67
CA GLN A 82 12.04 1.54 16.05
C GLN A 82 10.71 0.81 16.33
N VAL A 83 10.02 0.34 15.28
CA VAL A 83 8.73 -0.35 15.36
C VAL A 83 8.89 -1.86 15.23
N TYR A 84 9.73 -2.31 14.30
CA TYR A 84 10.05 -3.73 14.11
C TYR A 84 11.41 -3.92 13.46
N ASP A 85 12.11 -5.00 13.82
CA ASP A 85 13.46 -5.29 13.32
C ASP A 85 13.45 -6.03 11.98
N GLN A 86 12.57 -7.03 11.84
CA GLN A 86 12.48 -7.90 10.67
C GLN A 86 11.02 -8.09 10.25
N PRO A 87 10.72 -8.25 8.95
CA PRO A 87 9.34 -8.40 8.47
C PRO A 87 8.63 -9.64 9.00
N ASP A 88 9.37 -10.67 9.43
CA ASP A 88 8.83 -11.95 9.93
C ASP A 88 7.88 -11.80 11.14
N VAL A 89 7.96 -10.68 11.85
CA VAL A 89 6.98 -10.36 12.92
C VAL A 89 5.55 -10.29 12.39
N PHE A 90 5.36 -10.00 11.09
CA PHE A 90 4.07 -9.95 10.41
C PHE A 90 3.71 -11.25 9.69
N SER A 91 4.49 -12.33 9.83
CA SER A 91 4.29 -13.60 9.11
C SER A 91 2.82 -14.07 9.06
N LYS A 92 2.12 -14.10 10.20
CA LYS A 92 0.70 -14.48 10.26
C LYS A 92 -0.23 -13.51 9.52
N VAL A 93 0.03 -12.22 9.61
CA VAL A 93 -0.74 -11.17 8.92
C VAL A 93 -0.51 -11.28 7.42
N ASP A 94 0.74 -11.54 7.01
CA ASP A 94 1.12 -11.66 5.62
C ASP A 94 0.57 -12.94 4.99
N GLU A 95 0.64 -14.07 5.68
CA GLU A 95 0.04 -15.34 5.26
C GLU A 95 -1.46 -15.19 5.01
N HIS A 96 -2.18 -14.52 5.94
CA HIS A 96 -3.59 -14.21 5.76
C HIS A 96 -3.84 -13.34 4.53
N ALA A 97 -3.09 -12.24 4.38
CA ALA A 97 -3.22 -11.35 3.23
C ALA A 97 -2.98 -12.06 1.89
N ILE A 98 -1.98 -12.96 1.84
CA ILE A 98 -1.65 -13.78 0.66
C ILE A 98 -2.78 -14.78 0.36
N GLN A 99 -3.34 -15.43 1.39
CA GLN A 99 -4.48 -16.34 1.22
C GLN A 99 -5.68 -15.61 0.63
N VAL A 100 -6.05 -14.45 1.21
CA VAL A 100 -7.16 -13.61 0.73
C VAL A 100 -6.89 -13.09 -0.69
N ALA A 101 -5.63 -12.80 -1.05
CA ALA A 101 -5.27 -12.39 -2.41
C ALA A 101 -5.53 -13.49 -3.46
N GLY A 102 -5.47 -14.76 -3.06
CA GLY A 102 -5.83 -15.90 -3.91
C GLY A 102 -7.34 -16.14 -4.07
N CYS A 103 -8.19 -15.42 -3.33
CA CYS A 103 -9.64 -15.56 -3.38
C CYS A 103 -10.29 -14.45 -4.22
N GLU A 104 -11.50 -14.72 -4.71
CA GLU A 104 -12.37 -13.74 -5.38
C GLU A 104 -13.54 -13.43 -4.46
N HIS A 105 -13.77 -12.15 -4.18
CA HIS A 105 -14.85 -11.71 -3.29
C HIS A 105 -15.96 -11.05 -4.13
N PRO A 106 -17.24 -11.34 -3.84
CA PRO A 106 -18.35 -10.86 -4.67
C PRO A 106 -18.55 -9.34 -4.58
N ALA A 107 -18.30 -8.74 -3.40
CA ALA A 107 -18.34 -7.30 -3.20
C ALA A 107 -17.16 -6.79 -2.33
N PHE A 108 -16.91 -5.48 -2.36
CA PHE A 108 -15.87 -4.84 -1.56
C PHE A 108 -16.07 -5.06 -0.06
N ARG A 109 -17.34 -5.09 0.38
CA ARG A 109 -17.73 -5.44 1.76
C ARG A 109 -17.14 -6.76 2.21
N ASP A 110 -17.22 -7.78 1.35
CA ASP A 110 -16.81 -9.12 1.70
C ASP A 110 -15.28 -9.25 1.71
N LEU A 111 -14.61 -8.60 0.75
CA LEU A 111 -13.16 -8.44 0.74
C LEU A 111 -12.65 -7.79 2.03
N VAL A 112 -13.19 -6.62 2.39
CA VAL A 112 -12.72 -5.87 3.56
C VAL A 112 -13.02 -6.62 4.86
N TRP A 113 -14.16 -7.31 4.95
CA TRP A 113 -14.44 -8.16 6.11
C TRP A 113 -13.39 -9.26 6.26
N ASP A 114 -13.19 -10.05 5.21
CA ASP A 114 -12.29 -11.21 5.25
C ASP A 114 -10.84 -10.76 5.51
N LEU A 115 -10.42 -9.70 4.83
CA LEU A 115 -9.06 -9.16 4.93
C LEU A 115 -8.78 -8.51 6.30
N VAL A 116 -9.71 -7.69 6.81
CA VAL A 116 -9.41 -6.74 7.90
C VAL A 116 -10.19 -7.02 9.20
N TYR A 117 -11.43 -7.50 9.09
CA TYR A 117 -12.32 -7.65 10.26
C TYR A 117 -12.51 -9.09 10.74
N ARG A 118 -12.09 -10.08 9.96
CA ARG A 118 -12.10 -11.50 10.35
C ARG A 118 -11.27 -11.77 11.58
N TYR A 119 -10.15 -11.06 11.72
CA TYR A 119 -9.25 -11.15 12.86
C TYR A 119 -9.12 -9.81 13.59
N ARG A 120 -8.74 -9.88 14.86
CA ARG A 120 -8.45 -8.69 15.66
C ARG A 120 -7.03 -8.21 15.37
N LEU A 121 -6.92 -7.34 14.38
CA LEU A 121 -5.68 -6.65 14.00
C LEU A 121 -5.58 -5.28 14.68
N ASP A 122 -4.37 -4.93 15.12
CA ASP A 122 -4.05 -3.56 15.56
C ASP A 122 -3.88 -2.59 14.36
N GLU A 123 -3.69 -1.30 14.63
CA GLU A 123 -3.61 -0.27 13.59
C GLU A 123 -2.46 -0.52 12.58
N LEU A 124 -1.30 -0.97 13.06
CA LEU A 124 -0.15 -1.25 12.22
C LEU A 124 -0.39 -2.50 11.38
N GLU A 125 -0.93 -3.56 11.99
CA GLU A 125 -1.28 -4.81 11.32
C GLU A 125 -2.38 -4.63 10.27
N ARG A 126 -3.33 -3.71 10.48
CA ARG A 126 -4.34 -3.38 9.47
C ARG A 126 -3.75 -2.66 8.26
N ALA A 127 -2.83 -1.72 8.46
CA ALA A 127 -2.10 -1.11 7.34
C ALA A 127 -1.26 -2.17 6.61
N ARG A 128 -0.63 -3.07 7.38
CA ARG A 128 0.18 -4.18 6.86
C ARG A 128 -0.62 -5.16 6.02
N VAL A 129 -1.78 -5.61 6.50
CA VAL A 129 -2.58 -6.62 5.80
C VAL A 129 -3.09 -6.11 4.46
N ILE A 130 -3.48 -4.82 4.39
CA ILE A 130 -3.88 -4.17 3.13
C ILE A 130 -2.68 -4.07 2.19
N PHE A 131 -1.54 -3.61 2.69
CA PHE A 131 -0.31 -3.47 1.91
C PHE A 131 0.12 -4.81 1.31
N ARG A 132 0.14 -5.86 2.14
CA ARG A 132 0.54 -7.20 1.71
C ARG A 132 -0.45 -7.80 0.72
N TRP A 133 -1.76 -7.65 0.95
CA TRP A 133 -2.79 -8.12 0.04
C TRP A 133 -2.65 -7.46 -1.33
N MET A 134 -2.54 -6.14 -1.40
CA MET A 134 -2.38 -5.43 -2.67
C MET A 134 -1.08 -5.80 -3.40
N SER A 135 0.02 -6.02 -2.67
CA SER A 135 1.29 -6.45 -3.26
C SER A 135 1.29 -7.90 -3.77
N SER A 136 0.27 -8.68 -3.41
CA SER A 136 0.14 -10.11 -3.77
C SER A 136 -1.05 -10.38 -4.70
N LYS A 137 -2.04 -9.49 -4.75
CA LYS A 137 -3.24 -9.62 -5.58
C LYS A 137 -2.91 -9.28 -7.04
N ASP A 138 -3.41 -10.08 -7.96
CA ASP A 138 -3.44 -9.72 -9.37
C ASP A 138 -4.47 -8.60 -9.61
N MET A 139 -4.02 -7.36 -9.42
CA MET A 139 -4.84 -6.16 -9.55
C MET A 139 -5.39 -5.95 -10.97
N GLN A 140 -4.76 -6.53 -12.01
CA GLN A 140 -5.24 -6.45 -13.40
C GLN A 140 -6.45 -7.35 -13.64
N ASN A 141 -6.60 -8.41 -12.84
CA ASN A 141 -7.68 -9.39 -12.97
C ASN A 141 -8.71 -9.34 -11.84
N ILE A 142 -8.69 -8.32 -10.98
CA ILE A 142 -9.67 -8.13 -9.91
C ILE A 142 -11.09 -7.99 -10.45
N ARG A 143 -12.06 -8.64 -9.78
CA ARG A 143 -13.47 -8.66 -10.18
C ARG A 143 -14.38 -8.54 -8.96
N PHE A 144 -15.52 -7.90 -9.18
CA PHE A 144 -16.67 -7.87 -8.28
C PHE A 144 -17.93 -8.18 -9.10
N GLU A 145 -18.99 -8.65 -8.45
CA GLU A 145 -20.27 -8.93 -9.12
C GLU A 145 -20.92 -7.65 -9.66
N SER A 146 -20.71 -6.52 -9.01
CA SER A 146 -21.19 -5.21 -9.45
C SER A 146 -20.19 -4.09 -9.12
N SER A 147 -20.21 -3.02 -9.92
CA SER A 147 -19.52 -1.75 -9.63
C SER A 147 -20.43 -0.57 -9.93
N PRO A 148 -21.23 -0.15 -8.95
CA PRO A 148 -21.97 1.10 -9.06
C PRO A 148 -21.01 2.29 -9.26
N PRO A 149 -21.42 3.36 -9.96
CA PRO A 149 -20.63 4.58 -10.03
C PRO A 149 -20.31 5.15 -8.64
N ASN A 150 -19.09 5.65 -8.45
CA ASN A 150 -18.52 6.17 -7.20
C ASN A 150 -18.41 5.13 -6.07
N SER A 151 -18.39 3.83 -6.40
CA SER A 151 -18.18 2.75 -5.43
C SER A 151 -16.68 2.43 -5.26
N PRO A 152 -16.27 1.87 -4.11
CA PRO A 152 -14.91 1.34 -3.97
C PRO A 152 -14.61 0.23 -4.99
N GLU A 153 -15.60 -0.59 -5.37
CA GLU A 153 -15.48 -1.60 -6.42
C GLU A 153 -15.08 -0.99 -7.78
N GLU A 154 -15.69 0.14 -8.17
CA GLU A 154 -15.32 0.86 -9.39
C GLU A 154 -13.86 1.32 -9.34
N VAL A 155 -13.42 1.87 -8.21
CA VAL A 155 -12.03 2.34 -8.05
C VAL A 155 -11.05 1.18 -8.16
N LEU A 156 -11.31 0.05 -7.49
CA LEU A 156 -10.46 -1.13 -7.58
C LEU A 156 -10.42 -1.70 -9.01
N MET A 157 -11.57 -1.80 -9.68
CA MET A 157 -11.63 -2.30 -11.06
C MET A 157 -11.09 -1.32 -12.11
N SER A 158 -10.96 -0.03 -11.79
CA SER A 158 -10.33 0.94 -12.70
C SER A 158 -8.86 0.60 -13.03
N PHE A 159 -8.21 -0.20 -12.18
CA PHE A 159 -6.84 -0.66 -12.39
C PHE A 159 -6.69 -1.52 -13.65
N LYS A 160 -7.69 -2.39 -13.93
CA LYS A 160 -7.75 -3.25 -15.13
C LYS A 160 -7.69 -2.46 -16.44
N HIS A 161 -8.13 -1.20 -16.40
CA HIS A 161 -8.14 -0.31 -17.55
C HIS A 161 -7.00 0.71 -17.52
N ASN A 162 -5.98 0.50 -16.68
CA ASN A 162 -4.85 1.41 -16.46
C ASN A 162 -5.29 2.84 -16.08
N ARG A 163 -6.45 2.98 -15.41
CA ARG A 163 -6.96 4.27 -14.91
C ARG A 163 -6.77 4.41 -13.40
N GLY A 164 -6.66 3.29 -12.68
CA GLY A 164 -6.39 3.27 -11.25
C GLY A 164 -4.89 3.27 -10.95
N THR A 165 -4.53 3.79 -9.78
CA THR A 165 -3.18 3.67 -9.21
C THR A 165 -3.23 2.83 -7.94
N PHE A 166 -2.13 2.16 -7.61
CA PHE A 166 -1.98 1.49 -6.32
C PHE A 166 -2.25 2.44 -5.15
N ALA A 167 -1.73 3.68 -5.23
CA ALA A 167 -1.92 4.66 -4.17
C ALA A 167 -3.40 4.98 -3.93
N ARG A 168 -4.18 5.15 -5.00
CA ARG A 168 -5.61 5.43 -4.88
C ARG A 168 -6.39 4.24 -4.30
N ILE A 169 -6.04 3.03 -4.69
CA ILE A 169 -6.70 1.82 -4.17
C ILE A 169 -6.38 1.63 -2.68
N PHE A 170 -5.13 1.82 -2.29
CA PHE A 170 -4.70 1.68 -0.90
C PHE A 170 -5.40 2.71 0.00
N GLU A 171 -5.53 3.96 -0.48
CA GLU A 171 -6.30 5.01 0.20
C GLU A 171 -7.77 4.61 0.38
N ILE A 172 -8.42 4.11 -0.67
CA ILE A 172 -9.82 3.64 -0.60
C ILE A 172 -9.96 2.49 0.40
N MET A 173 -9.04 1.51 0.40
CA MET A 173 -9.05 0.43 1.38
C MET A 173 -8.98 0.98 2.81
N CYS A 174 -8.05 1.89 3.09
CA CYS A 174 -7.89 2.49 4.41
C CYS A 174 -9.11 3.29 4.88
N ARG A 175 -9.80 4.00 3.97
CA ARG A 175 -10.98 4.82 4.30
C ARG A 175 -12.12 4.02 4.92
N TYR A 176 -12.26 2.73 4.61
CA TYR A 176 -13.29 1.84 5.15
C TYR A 176 -12.83 1.01 6.35
N VAL A 177 -11.64 1.32 6.90
CA VAL A 177 -11.09 0.66 8.08
C VAL A 177 -11.17 1.56 9.30
N GLN A 178 -11.90 1.11 10.32
CA GLN A 178 -11.99 1.77 11.62
C GLN A 178 -11.15 1.06 12.67
N ASN A 179 -10.55 1.85 13.58
CA ASN A 179 -9.85 1.34 14.75
C ASN A 179 -10.86 1.23 15.89
N SER A 180 -11.09 0.01 16.39
CA SER A 180 -12.05 -0.23 17.47
C SER A 180 -11.51 0.16 18.85
N ILE A 181 -10.23 0.52 18.97
CA ILE A 181 -9.56 0.78 20.25
C ILE A 181 -8.54 1.92 20.08
N THR A 182 -8.88 3.11 20.58
CA THR A 182 -7.94 4.23 20.78
C THR A 182 -7.57 4.28 22.26
N HIS A 183 -6.40 3.75 22.65
CA HIS A 183 -5.93 3.79 24.04
C HIS A 183 -5.30 5.15 24.44
N THR A 184 -5.19 6.08 23.50
CA THR A 184 -4.57 7.39 23.69
C THR A 184 -5.63 8.46 23.49
N GLY A 185 -5.74 9.43 24.41
CA GLY A 185 -6.76 10.50 24.41
C GLY A 185 -6.80 11.45 23.21
N PHE A 186 -6.07 11.14 22.13
CA PHE A 186 -6.19 11.74 20.80
C PHE A 186 -6.89 10.73 19.88
N SER A 187 -8.21 10.85 19.77
CA SER A 187 -9.06 9.82 19.17
C SER A 187 -9.24 10.02 17.66
N TYR A 188 -8.21 9.71 16.89
CA TYR A 188 -8.35 9.50 15.45
C TYR A 188 -8.93 8.09 15.21
N SER A 189 -10.18 8.00 14.75
CA SER A 189 -10.82 6.72 14.46
C SER A 189 -10.43 6.23 13.07
N GLY A 190 -9.82 5.04 12.98
CA GLY A 190 -9.51 4.40 11.69
C GLY A 190 -8.14 4.75 11.10
N ILE A 191 -7.89 4.27 9.89
CA ILE A 191 -6.59 4.40 9.22
C ILE A 191 -6.62 5.62 8.30
N HIS A 192 -6.09 6.74 8.79
CA HIS A 192 -5.96 7.93 7.97
C HIS A 192 -4.85 7.73 6.94
N CYS A 193 -5.19 7.82 5.66
CA CYS A 193 -4.29 7.61 4.55
C CYS A 193 -4.51 8.72 3.51
N ILE A 194 -3.42 9.32 3.03
CA ILE A 194 -3.43 10.40 2.04
C ILE A 194 -2.56 9.98 0.87
N THR A 195 -3.08 10.11 -0.36
CA THR A 195 -2.29 9.94 -1.57
C THR A 195 -1.44 11.18 -1.84
N VAL A 196 -0.14 11.01 -2.03
CA VAL A 196 0.80 12.07 -2.39
C VAL A 196 1.41 11.76 -3.74
N SER A 197 1.29 12.69 -4.69
CA SER A 197 1.90 12.56 -6.02
C SER A 197 3.19 13.37 -6.12
N GLY A 198 4.17 12.84 -6.83
CA GLY A 198 5.46 13.50 -7.03
C GLY A 198 6.30 12.81 -8.08
N TYR A 199 7.62 12.88 -7.90
CA TYR A 199 8.60 12.44 -8.90
C TYR A 199 9.43 11.28 -8.40
N ALA A 200 9.43 10.20 -9.17
CA ALA A 200 10.29 9.06 -8.97
C ALA A 200 11.22 8.88 -10.17
N LYS A 201 12.44 8.38 -9.90
CA LYS A 201 13.39 8.03 -10.96
C LYS A 201 12.99 6.69 -11.55
N GLY A 202 12.67 6.68 -12.84
CA GLY A 202 12.39 5.47 -13.60
C GLY A 202 13.65 4.67 -13.90
N VAL A 203 13.47 3.51 -14.50
CA VAL A 203 14.56 2.63 -14.98
C VAL A 203 15.42 3.28 -16.07
N ASP A 204 14.89 4.30 -16.73
CA ASP A 204 15.49 5.10 -17.79
C ASP A 204 16.29 6.30 -17.27
N TYR A 205 16.25 6.59 -15.95
CA TYR A 205 17.02 7.68 -15.36
C TYR A 205 18.53 7.42 -15.46
N LEU A 206 19.26 8.38 -16.03
CA LEU A 206 20.72 8.40 -16.05
C LEU A 206 21.27 9.49 -15.11
N PRO A 207 22.34 9.21 -14.34
CA PRO A 207 23.02 10.24 -13.57
C PRO A 207 23.44 11.42 -14.47
N GLY A 208 22.94 12.62 -14.15
CA GLY A 208 23.17 13.83 -14.95
C GLY A 208 21.92 14.32 -15.69
N ASP A 209 20.86 13.50 -15.76
CA ASP A 209 19.58 13.94 -16.32
C ASP A 209 19.05 15.15 -15.57
N ARG A 210 18.62 16.14 -16.35
CA ARG A 210 18.03 17.37 -15.83
C ARG A 210 16.55 17.14 -15.60
N PHE A 211 16.05 17.61 -14.46
CA PHE A 211 14.63 17.65 -14.21
C PHE A 211 13.97 18.66 -15.13
N SER A 212 13.04 18.20 -15.98
CA SER A 212 12.38 19.01 -17.01
C SER A 212 10.99 19.53 -16.62
N GLY A 213 10.60 19.39 -15.35
CA GLY A 213 9.30 19.92 -14.88
C GLY A 213 8.09 19.18 -15.44
N LEU A 214 8.23 17.90 -15.79
CA LEU A 214 7.14 17.04 -16.24
C LEU A 214 6.02 16.96 -15.18
N PRO A 215 4.81 16.49 -15.52
CA PRO A 215 3.83 16.12 -14.51
C PRO A 215 4.40 15.06 -13.54
N PRO A 216 3.95 15.03 -12.27
CA PRO A 216 4.25 13.93 -11.35
C PRO A 216 4.06 12.57 -12.01
N ASN A 217 5.06 11.70 -11.89
CA ASN A 217 5.08 10.40 -12.56
C ASN A 217 4.87 9.22 -11.59
N HIS A 218 4.70 9.49 -10.30
CA HIS A 218 4.47 8.46 -9.29
C HIS A 218 3.66 8.99 -8.10
N SER A 219 3.09 8.06 -7.33
CA SER A 219 2.25 8.37 -6.17
C SER A 219 2.52 7.41 -5.02
N TRP A 220 2.50 7.95 -3.81
CA TRP A 220 2.70 7.24 -2.54
C TRP A 220 1.48 7.40 -1.64
N ASN A 221 1.43 6.62 -0.58
CA ASN A 221 0.52 6.85 0.54
C ASN A 221 1.29 7.32 1.76
N VAL A 222 0.76 8.34 2.44
CA VAL A 222 1.19 8.72 3.78
C VAL A 222 0.09 8.31 4.75
N VAL A 223 0.42 7.42 5.68
CA VAL A 223 -0.54 6.76 6.57
C VAL A 223 -0.24 7.13 8.01
N HIS A 224 -1.26 7.55 8.75
CA HIS A 224 -1.12 7.86 10.16
C HIS A 224 -1.30 6.58 10.97
N ILE A 225 -0.24 6.17 11.67
CA ILE A 225 -0.18 4.96 12.49
C ILE A 225 0.38 5.39 13.84
N ARG A 226 -0.29 5.03 14.95
CA ARG A 226 0.17 5.25 16.33
C ARG A 226 0.71 6.67 16.59
N GLY A 227 0.04 7.69 16.06
CA GLY A 227 0.42 9.11 16.25
C GLY A 227 1.52 9.63 15.31
N SER A 228 1.90 8.87 14.28
CA SER A 228 2.94 9.26 13.33
C SER A 228 2.52 9.03 11.89
N TRP A 229 2.84 9.97 11.01
CA TRP A 229 2.73 9.78 9.57
C TRP A 229 3.88 8.90 9.04
N GLN A 230 3.54 7.91 8.23
CA GLN A 230 4.46 6.90 7.70
C GLN A 230 4.28 6.76 6.18
N LEU A 231 5.38 6.65 5.43
CA LEU A 231 5.34 6.58 3.97
C LEU A 231 5.25 5.12 3.49
N ILE A 232 4.34 4.84 2.55
CA ILE A 232 4.10 3.52 1.98
C ILE A 232 4.05 3.61 0.45
N ASP A 233 4.63 2.61 -0.24
CA ASP A 233 4.57 2.46 -1.69
C ASP A 233 4.21 1.03 -2.10
N VAL A 234 2.92 0.77 -2.32
CA VAL A 234 2.47 -0.56 -2.73
C VAL A 234 2.93 -0.89 -4.15
N HIS A 235 3.01 0.09 -5.05
CA HIS A 235 3.37 -0.14 -6.45
C HIS A 235 4.78 -0.72 -6.54
N TRP A 236 5.74 -0.12 -5.85
CA TRP A 236 7.11 -0.62 -5.84
C TRP A 236 7.32 -1.87 -4.98
N ALA A 237 6.48 -2.09 -3.96
CA ALA A 237 6.47 -3.33 -3.20
C ALA A 237 6.04 -4.55 -4.03
N ALA A 238 5.16 -4.36 -5.00
CA ALA A 238 4.55 -5.42 -5.80
C ALA A 238 5.46 -5.95 -6.94
N ARG A 239 6.78 -5.70 -6.90
CA ARG A 239 7.74 -5.76 -8.03
C ARG A 239 7.32 -6.77 -9.11
N TYR A 240 6.82 -6.24 -10.22
CA TYR A 240 6.50 -7.03 -11.40
C TYR A 240 7.80 -7.42 -12.13
N LEU A 241 8.41 -8.56 -11.79
CA LEU A 241 9.48 -9.09 -12.62
C LEU A 241 8.86 -9.79 -13.82
N SER A 242 8.73 -9.06 -14.93
CA SER A 242 8.59 -9.68 -16.24
C SER A 242 9.94 -10.35 -16.57
N SER A 243 10.03 -11.66 -16.35
CA SER A 243 11.17 -12.45 -16.85
C SER A 243 11.32 -12.14 -18.35
N GLY A 244 12.53 -11.82 -18.81
CA GLY A 244 12.84 -11.39 -20.18
C GLY A 244 12.58 -12.42 -21.29
N ARG A 245 11.67 -13.37 -21.08
CA ARG A 245 11.05 -14.21 -22.10
C ARG A 245 9.56 -13.96 -22.05
N ASN A 246 9.03 -13.38 -23.13
CA ASN A 246 7.62 -13.13 -23.41
C ASN A 246 6.79 -14.44 -23.35
N ALA A 247 6.59 -14.96 -22.15
CA ALA A 247 5.68 -16.05 -21.84
C ALA A 247 4.86 -15.59 -20.62
N PRO A 248 3.51 -15.53 -20.72
CA PRO A 248 2.63 -14.97 -19.70
C PRO A 248 2.65 -15.71 -18.35
N GLU A 249 3.39 -16.80 -18.26
CA GLU A 249 3.47 -17.72 -17.12
C GLU A 249 4.72 -17.52 -16.24
N ASN A 250 5.50 -16.44 -16.44
CA ASN A 250 6.73 -16.17 -15.68
C ASN A 250 6.78 -14.76 -15.04
N VAL A 251 5.68 -14.29 -14.47
CA VAL A 251 5.71 -13.12 -13.58
C VAL A 251 6.17 -13.60 -12.20
N VAL A 252 7.40 -13.28 -11.82
CA VAL A 252 7.89 -13.51 -10.45
C VAL A 252 7.54 -12.27 -9.64
N TYR A 253 6.64 -12.41 -8.67
CA TYR A 253 6.34 -11.36 -7.72
C TYR A 253 7.43 -11.39 -6.64
N GLU A 254 8.40 -10.47 -6.73
CA GLU A 254 9.31 -10.22 -5.62
C GLU A 254 8.70 -9.17 -4.71
N TYR A 255 8.31 -9.59 -3.52
CA TYR A 255 7.85 -8.70 -2.47
C TYR A 255 9.05 -7.97 -1.84
N ASP A 256 8.94 -6.65 -1.68
CA ASP A 256 9.97 -5.84 -1.02
C ASP A 256 9.39 -5.03 0.15
N ASP A 257 9.71 -5.46 1.37
CA ASP A 257 9.28 -4.83 2.62
C ASP A 257 9.82 -3.40 2.78
N PHE A 258 10.90 -3.04 2.07
CA PHE A 258 11.46 -1.68 2.09
C PHE A 258 10.38 -0.60 1.94
N TYR A 259 9.41 -0.84 1.07
CA TYR A 259 8.34 0.11 0.73
C TYR A 259 7.19 0.18 1.75
N PHE A 260 7.26 -0.57 2.85
CA PHE A 260 6.38 -0.41 4.00
C PHE A 260 7.08 0.42 5.08
N MET A 261 6.53 1.60 5.41
CA MET A 261 7.10 2.56 6.36
C MET A 261 8.50 3.03 5.97
N MET A 262 8.66 3.51 4.73
CA MET A 262 9.95 3.99 4.22
C MET A 262 10.54 5.10 5.10
N GLU A 263 11.81 4.95 5.44
CA GLU A 263 12.52 5.94 6.24
C GLU A 263 13.02 7.12 5.38
N PRO A 264 12.82 8.36 5.82
CA PRO A 264 13.17 9.55 5.05
C PRO A 264 14.68 9.76 4.81
N GLN A 265 15.54 9.06 5.56
CA GLN A 265 17.00 9.19 5.51
C GLN A 265 17.72 8.10 4.69
N GLN A 266 17.00 7.08 4.20
CA GLN A 266 17.61 5.85 3.69
C GLN A 266 18.03 5.92 2.25
#